data_AF-A0A4Q3ABV5-F1
#
_entry.id   AF-A0A4Q3ABV5-F1
#
_cell.length_a   1.000
_cell.length_b   1.000
_cell.length_c   1.000
_cell.angle_alpha   90.00
_cell.angle_beta   90.00
_cell.angle_gamma   90.00
#
_symmetry.space_group_name_H-M   'P 1'
#
loop_
_entity.id
_entity.type
_entity.pdbx_description
1 polymer ?
#
loop_
_entity_poly.entity_id
_entity_poly.type
_entity_poly.pdbx_seq_one_letter_code
_entity_poly.pdbx_strand_id
1 'polypeptide(L)' 'MNAVPNRRAFLTGSAALTIGFTLPAKAAKAQAAAAMLAPNAFVRIGSDSRITIIAKHVEFGQGPATGVATIIADELD' A
#
# COMPACT_ATOMS: atom_id res chain seq x y z
N MET A 1 -23.43 -21.05 -52.25
CA MET A 1 -24.01 -22.28 -51.64
C MET A 1 -23.93 -22.05 -50.14
N ASN A 2 -24.99 -21.50 -49.53
CA ASN A 2 -24.91 -21.05 -48.13
C ASN A 2 -25.28 -22.21 -47.21
N ALA A 3 -24.32 -22.71 -46.44
CA ALA A 3 -24.61 -23.74 -45.43
C ALA A 3 -25.47 -23.12 -44.31
N VAL A 4 -26.70 -23.59 -44.15
CA VAL A 4 -27.58 -23.19 -43.03
C VAL A 4 -27.04 -23.83 -41.75
N PRO A 5 -26.67 -23.04 -40.72
CA PRO A 5 -26.11 -23.59 -39.49
C PRO A 5 -27.13 -24.52 -38.80
N ASN A 6 -26.74 -25.78 -38.60
CA ASN A 6 -27.53 -26.75 -37.84
C ASN A 6 -26.75 -27.17 -36.58
N ARG A 7 -27.44 -27.40 -35.46
CA ARG A 7 -26.83 -27.70 -34.14
C ARG A 7 -25.76 -28.80 -34.21
N ARG A 8 -25.98 -29.85 -35.00
CA ARG A 8 -25.03 -30.95 -35.21
C ARG A 8 -23.76 -30.47 -35.92
N ALA A 9 -23.87 -29.63 -36.94
CA ALA A 9 -22.71 -29.06 -37.64
C ALA A 9 -21.90 -28.11 -36.73
N PHE A 10 -22.58 -27.37 -35.85
CA PHE A 10 -21.92 -26.53 -34.85
C PHE A 10 -21.13 -27.36 -33.82
N LEU A 11 -21.74 -28.42 -33.25
CA LEU A 11 -21.05 -29.29 -32.29
C LEU A 11 -19.85 -30.02 -32.90
N THR A 12 -19.93 -30.44 -34.17
CA THR A 12 -18.78 -31.03 -34.88
C THR A 12 -17.65 -30.02 -35.09
N GLY A 13 -17.96 -28.75 -35.37
CA GLY A 13 -16.94 -27.71 -35.57
C GLY A 13 -16.33 -27.17 -34.27
N SER A 14 -17.09 -27.13 -33.18
CA SER A 14 -16.65 -26.56 -31.90
C SER A 14 -15.75 -27.49 -31.08
N ALA A 15 -15.77 -28.80 -31.35
CA ALA A 15 -14.96 -29.78 -30.62
C ALA A 15 -13.45 -29.70 -30.90
N ALA A 16 -13.02 -28.88 -31.86
CA ALA A 16 -11.65 -28.84 -32.35
C ALA A 16 -10.80 -27.66 -31.84
N LEU A 17 -11.36 -26.70 -31.08
CA LEU A 17 -10.60 -25.53 -30.64
C LEU A 17 -10.40 -25.52 -29.12
N THR A 18 -9.26 -26.07 -28.69
CA THR A 18 -8.76 -25.92 -27.32
C THR A 18 -7.52 -25.03 -27.37
N ILE A 19 -7.59 -23.86 -26.74
CA ILE A 19 -6.43 -22.94 -26.60
C ILE A 19 -5.95 -23.02 -25.15
N GLY A 20 -4.77 -23.61 -24.95
CA GLY A 20 -4.07 -23.59 -23.67
C GLY A 20 -2.93 -22.58 -23.70
N PHE A 21 -2.81 -21.74 -22.69
CA PHE A 21 -1.61 -20.93 -22.45
C PHE A 21 -1.15 -21.09 -21.00
N THR A 22 0.14 -20.96 -20.76
CA THR A 22 0.74 -20.92 -19.42
C THR A 22 1.40 -19.56 -19.24
N LEU A 23 1.24 -18.96 -18.06
CA LEU A 23 1.94 -17.75 -17.69
C LEU A 23 3.07 -18.11 -16.72
N PRO A 24 4.35 -17.95 -17.09
CA PRO A 24 5.45 -18.20 -16.17
C PRO A 24 5.46 -17.07 -15.13
N ALA A 25 4.77 -17.28 -14.01
CA ALA A 25 4.91 -16.42 -12.85
C ALA A 25 6.31 -16.65 -12.27
N LYS A 26 7.26 -15.75 -12.57
CA LYS A 26 8.43 -15.61 -11.70
C LYS A 26 7.87 -15.26 -10.33
N ALA A 27 8.24 -16.02 -9.30
CA ALA A 27 7.82 -15.78 -7.93
C ALA A 27 7.94 -14.28 -7.64
N ALA A 28 6.81 -13.63 -7.37
CA ALA A 28 6.83 -12.24 -6.96
C ALA A 28 7.66 -12.18 -5.68
N LYS A 29 8.86 -11.60 -5.75
CA LYS A 29 9.58 -11.24 -4.54
C LYS A 29 8.71 -10.19 -3.87
N ALA A 30 8.14 -10.53 -2.71
CA ALA A 30 7.50 -9.54 -1.87
C ALA A 30 8.54 -8.44 -1.62
N GLN A 31 8.30 -7.25 -2.18
CA GLN A 31 9.06 -6.07 -1.79
C GLN A 31 8.71 -5.85 -0.33
N ALA A 32 9.65 -6.08 0.58
CA ALA A 32 9.43 -5.79 1.99
C ALA A 32 9.04 -4.31 2.08
N ALA A 33 7.83 -4.05 2.58
CA ALA A 33 7.38 -2.69 2.81
C ALA A 33 8.17 -2.12 3.99
N ALA A 34 9.34 -1.54 3.71
CA ALA A 34 10.12 -0.78 4.68
C ALA A 34 9.61 0.67 4.79
N ALA A 35 8.35 0.92 4.47
CA ALA A 35 7.71 2.18 4.78
C ALA A 35 7.06 2.05 6.14
N MET A 36 7.72 2.59 7.17
CA MET A 36 7.09 2.78 8.47
C MET A 36 5.85 3.65 8.26
N LEU A 37 4.68 3.02 8.36
CA LEU A 37 3.39 3.69 8.31
C LEU A 37 3.41 4.75 9.42
N ALA A 38 3.52 6.02 9.02
CA ALA A 38 3.57 7.16 9.93
C ALA A 38 2.27 7.96 9.77
N PRO A 39 1.13 7.46 10.31
CA PRO A 39 -0.17 8.09 10.15
C PRO A 39 -0.30 9.45 10.86
N ASN A 40 0.74 9.92 11.56
CA ASN A 40 0.75 11.19 12.27
C ASN A 40 1.78 12.16 11.64
N ALA A 41 1.29 13.35 11.26
CA ALA A 41 2.08 14.39 10.60
C ALA A 41 2.85 15.29 11.58
N PHE A 42 2.57 15.21 12.89
CA PHE A 42 3.14 16.12 13.90
C PHE A 42 3.94 15.41 14.99
N VAL A 43 3.60 14.17 15.33
CA VAL A 43 4.29 13.40 16.38
C VAL A 43 4.68 12.04 15.83
N ARG A 44 5.95 11.65 16.02
CA ARG A 44 6.46 10.33 15.65
C ARG A 44 7.13 9.68 16.85
N ILE A 45 6.72 8.46 17.17
CA ILE A 45 7.32 7.64 18.22
C ILE A 45 8.23 6.62 17.55
N GLY A 46 9.54 6.75 17.77
CA GLY A 46 10.55 5.83 17.27
C GLY A 46 10.65 4.57 18.12
N SER A 47 11.08 3.47 17.51
CA SER A 47 11.38 2.22 18.21
C SER A 47 12.63 2.33 19.10
N ASP A 48 13.39 3.41 18.99
CA ASP A 48 14.56 3.76 19.80
C ASP A 48 14.21 4.63 21.02
N SER A 49 12.93 4.61 21.44
CA SER A 49 12.40 5.42 22.54
C SER A 49 12.58 6.94 22.34
N ARG A 50 12.75 7.40 21.10
CA ARG A 50 12.78 8.83 20.78
C ARG A 50 11.43 9.28 20.24
N ILE A 51 11.00 10.45 20.69
CA ILE A 51 9.81 11.12 20.19
C ILE A 51 10.25 12.33 19.37
N THR A 52 9.80 12.40 18.11
CA THR A 52 10.03 13.55 17.22
C THR A 52 8.74 14.35 17.08
N ILE A 53 8.82 15.65 17.34
CA ILE A 53 7.69 16.58 17.27
C ILE A 53 7.97 17.62 16.19
N ILE A 54 7.03 17.81 15.26
CA ILE A 54 7.07 18.89 14.26
C ILE A 54 6.28 20.08 14.80
N ALA A 55 6.99 21.07 15.33
CA ALA A 55 6.39 22.31 15.80
C ALA A 55 6.14 23.27 14.62
N LYS A 56 4.86 23.46 14.24
CA LYS A 56 4.43 24.45 13.21
C LYS A 56 4.56 25.90 13.69
N HIS A 57 4.57 26.13 15.00
CA HIS A 57 4.63 27.47 15.57
C HIS A 57 6.03 28.04 15.40
N VAL A 58 6.13 29.22 14.80
CA VAL A 58 7.42 29.89 14.62
C VAL A 58 7.94 30.33 15.98
N GLU A 59 9.20 29.99 16.24
CA GLU A 59 9.90 30.23 17.48
C GLU A 59 10.86 31.41 17.28
N PHE A 60 10.68 32.48 18.06
CA PHE A 60 11.61 33.61 18.17
C PHE A 60 12.05 33.83 19.64
N GLY A 61 12.08 32.77 20.45
CA GLY A 61 12.46 32.82 21.88
C GLY A 61 11.29 32.88 22.86
N GLN A 62 10.07 32.62 22.38
CA GLN A 62 8.84 32.59 23.19
C GLN A 62 8.66 31.23 23.89
N GLY A 63 9.40 30.21 23.47
CA GLY A 63 9.36 28.84 23.97
C GLY A 63 8.25 27.89 23.47
N PRO A 64 7.50 28.10 22.36
CA PRO A 64 6.50 27.13 21.92
C PRO A 64 7.06 25.73 21.66
N ALA A 65 8.29 25.58 21.16
CA ALA A 65 8.89 24.26 20.93
C ALA A 65 9.10 23.50 22.26
N THR A 66 9.63 24.21 23.27
CA THR A 66 9.86 23.65 24.61
C THR A 66 8.54 23.33 25.31
N GLY A 67 7.57 24.25 25.29
CA GLY A 67 6.29 24.06 25.97
C GLY A 67 5.50 22.87 25.42
N VAL A 68 5.44 22.73 24.09
CA VAL A 68 4.77 21.59 23.45
C VAL A 68 5.50 20.28 23.75
N ALA A 69 6.83 20.28 23.78
CA ALA A 69 7.61 19.10 24.16
C ALA A 69 7.35 18.68 25.62
N THR A 70 7.25 19.63 26.54
CA THR A 70 6.94 19.35 27.95
C THR A 70 5.56 18.74 28.12
N ILE A 71 4.53 19.31 27.48
CA ILE A 71 3.16 18.76 27.55
C ILE A 71 3.13 17.34 26.99
N ILE A 72 3.78 17.09 25.86
CA ILE A 72 3.81 15.74 25.25
C ILE A 72 4.56 14.75 26.14
N ALA A 73 5.63 15.17 26.82
CA ALA A 73 6.34 14.31 27.75
C ALA A 73 5.45 13.89 28.94
N ASP A 74 4.65 14.82 29.46
CA ASP A 74 3.72 14.57 30.58
C ASP A 74 2.58 13.62 30.17
N GLU A 75 2.04 13.77 28.97
CA GLU A 75 0.96 12.92 28.44
C GLU A 75 1.42 11.52 27.98
N LEU A 76 2.73 11.30 27.86
CA LEU A 76 3.33 10.02 27.45
C LEU A 76 3.99 9.24 28.59
N ASP A 77 4.03 9.79 29.81
CA ASP A 77 4.47 9.11 31.04
C ASP A 77 3.46 8.02 31.49
#